data_AF-A0A942F5F7-F1
#
_entry.id   AF-A0A942F5F7-F1
#
_cell.length_a   1.000
_cell.length_b   1.000
_cell.length_c   1.000
_cell.angle_alpha   90.00
_cell.angle_beta   90.00
_cell.angle_gamma   90.00
#
_symmetry.space_group_name_H-M   'P 1'
#
loop_
_entity.id
_entity.type
_entity.pdbx_description
1 polymer ?
#
loop_
_entity_poly.entity_id
_entity_poly.type
_entity_poly.pdbx_seq_one_letter_code
_entity_poly.pdbx_strand_id
1 'polypeptide(L)'
;MKNIFSIKNIAGIQNIISGKKGITFLSLMLPLFAFGQQAADVVATTPEPEKRYSAFIAWVMLGVAVLLMLVIYFLSRAVVLSANIKINRNAGGNVAKIIAFALLVYSPGLFAQEATSIAPTPVPEVPSTVSAWLIWSLGAILLLEMCIVLYFTSMIFSFLKPLDATVVAGEKKKSGWLSNFFYKKNSEEDIARLDLGHNYDGIKELDNDVPGWWKIGFYASMVVAVVYLYVYHIGNLMPLQQEELKIALSNAESKKAAILKDEKNSIDENTVTMLGAADIAAGKEMFIKPGACATCHGEDGSGTVNGNPGIGPNLADKYWLHKGGIKDIFYSIKFGWVEKGMKPWKDDYSPMQIAQIASFVKSLQGSNPAKPKEKQGELWEDPAEGVTTSNADSSVAK
;
A
#
# COMPACT_ATOMS: atom_id res chain seq x y z
N MET A 1 -44.73 -50.91 -68.07
CA MET A 1 -45.27 -52.08 -67.36
C MET A 1 -44.57 -52.21 -66.01
N LYS A 2 -45.36 -52.13 -64.94
CA LYS A 2 -45.24 -52.79 -63.64
C LYS A 2 -43.86 -52.90 -62.97
N ASN A 3 -43.79 -52.23 -61.82
CA ASN A 3 -43.57 -52.83 -60.49
C ASN A 3 -42.27 -52.52 -59.73
N ILE A 4 -42.51 -51.83 -58.60
CA ILE A 4 -41.97 -52.05 -57.25
C ILE A 4 -40.55 -51.51 -57.00
N PHE A 5 -40.49 -50.25 -56.55
CA PHE A 5 -39.61 -49.86 -55.46
C PHE A 5 -40.40 -49.06 -54.42
N SER A 6 -40.26 -49.50 -53.18
CA SER A 6 -41.05 -49.14 -52.02
C SER A 6 -40.87 -47.68 -51.60
N ILE A 7 -41.99 -47.05 -51.29
CA ILE A 7 -42.14 -45.69 -50.77
C ILE A 7 -41.69 -45.69 -49.30
N LYS A 8 -40.53 -45.10 -49.02
CA LYS A 8 -40.19 -44.47 -47.72
C LYS A 8 -38.93 -43.62 -47.85
N ASN A 9 -38.98 -42.66 -48.77
CA ASN A 9 -38.08 -41.51 -48.81
C ASN A 9 -38.96 -40.33 -49.19
N ILE A 10 -39.42 -39.58 -48.18
CA ILE A 10 -39.91 -38.18 -48.15
C ILE A 10 -40.55 -38.02 -46.74
N ALA A 11 -39.70 -38.01 -45.71
CA ALA A 11 -40.04 -37.57 -44.35
C ALA A 11 -38.81 -37.06 -43.59
N GLY A 12 -37.75 -36.67 -44.31
CA GLY A 12 -36.46 -36.28 -43.73
C GLY A 12 -36.18 -34.77 -43.69
N ILE A 13 -37.08 -33.91 -44.19
CA ILE A 13 -36.80 -32.46 -44.35
C ILE A 13 -37.87 -31.57 -43.70
N GLN A 14 -38.75 -32.11 -42.84
CA GLN A 14 -39.73 -31.29 -42.09
C GLN A 14 -39.72 -31.46 -40.57
N ASN A 15 -38.71 -32.11 -39.98
CA ASN A 15 -38.59 -32.23 -38.52
C ASN A 15 -37.40 -31.46 -37.91
N ILE A 16 -37.05 -30.31 -38.49
CA ILE A 16 -36.11 -29.32 -37.90
C ILE A 16 -36.82 -27.98 -37.68
N ILE A 17 -38.12 -27.95 -37.37
CA ILE A 17 -38.81 -26.70 -36.95
C ILE A 17 -39.82 -26.93 -35.81
N SER A 18 -39.80 -28.08 -35.12
CA SER A 18 -40.56 -28.21 -33.88
C SER A 18 -39.78 -29.02 -32.85
N GLY A 19 -39.28 -28.32 -31.83
CA GLY A 19 -38.36 -28.89 -30.86
C GLY A 19 -37.80 -27.80 -29.96
N LYS A 20 -38.71 -27.17 -29.21
CA LYS A 20 -38.43 -26.26 -28.09
C LYS A 20 -37.18 -26.68 -27.31
N LYS A 21 -36.45 -25.66 -26.83
CA LYS A 21 -35.30 -25.65 -25.88
C LYS A 21 -33.94 -25.28 -26.50
N GLY A 22 -33.94 -24.32 -27.42
CA GLY A 22 -32.85 -23.34 -27.49
C GLY A 22 -33.27 -22.10 -26.72
N ILE A 23 -32.36 -21.48 -25.97
CA ILE A 23 -32.54 -20.26 -25.16
C ILE A 23 -33.22 -20.52 -23.81
N THR A 24 -32.51 -21.17 -22.88
CA THR A 24 -32.76 -21.08 -21.43
C THR A 24 -31.47 -21.41 -20.70
N PHE A 25 -30.43 -20.59 -20.89
CA PHE A 25 -29.34 -20.48 -19.92
C PHE A 25 -28.68 -19.09 -19.92
N LEU A 26 -29.35 -18.09 -20.50
CA LEU A 26 -28.97 -16.67 -20.45
C LEU A 26 -30.06 -15.86 -19.74
N SER A 27 -30.68 -16.42 -18.70
CA SER A 27 -31.64 -15.70 -17.84
C SER A 27 -31.47 -16.00 -16.34
N LEU A 28 -30.31 -16.53 -15.93
CA LEU A 28 -30.00 -16.76 -14.51
C LEU A 28 -28.78 -15.95 -14.06
N MET A 29 -28.53 -14.81 -14.72
CA MET A 29 -27.51 -13.82 -14.38
C MET A 29 -28.13 -12.43 -14.28
N LEU A 30 -29.19 -12.31 -13.48
CA LEU A 30 -29.58 -11.02 -12.91
C LEU A 30 -29.72 -11.24 -11.40
N PRO A 31 -28.74 -10.84 -10.58
CA PRO A 31 -29.09 -10.53 -9.21
C PRO A 31 -30.01 -9.31 -9.27
N LEU A 32 -31.28 -9.52 -8.91
CA LEU A 32 -32.16 -8.43 -8.50
C LEU A 32 -31.47 -7.70 -7.34
N PHE A 33 -30.85 -6.56 -7.62
CA PHE A 33 -30.68 -5.51 -6.61
C PHE A 33 -31.99 -4.73 -6.56
N ALA A 34 -32.91 -5.19 -5.73
CA ALA A 34 -34.00 -4.37 -5.22
C ALA A 34 -33.62 -3.93 -3.80
N PHE A 35 -32.91 -2.80 -3.70
CA PHE A 35 -32.84 -2.02 -2.47
C PHE A 35 -33.42 -0.64 -2.77
N GLY A 36 -34.32 -0.19 -1.90
CA GLY A 36 -35.19 0.96 -2.13
C GLY A 36 -34.43 2.25 -2.40
N GLN A 37 -34.87 2.97 -3.44
CA GLN A 37 -34.64 4.40 -3.54
C GLN A 37 -35.48 5.09 -2.46
N GLN A 38 -34.82 5.65 -1.45
CA GLN A 38 -35.38 6.79 -0.74
C GLN A 38 -34.95 8.03 -1.52
N ALA A 39 -35.94 8.80 -1.99
CA ALA A 39 -35.70 10.08 -2.62
C ALA A 39 -35.03 11.01 -1.59
N ALA A 40 -33.81 11.46 -1.90
CA ALA A 40 -33.22 12.60 -1.23
C ALA A 40 -33.69 13.85 -1.97
N ASP A 41 -34.26 14.79 -1.20
CA ASP A 41 -34.75 16.07 -1.69
C ASP A 41 -33.68 16.84 -2.47
N VAL A 42 -34.15 17.53 -3.51
CA VAL A 42 -33.36 18.42 -4.35
C VAL A 42 -32.83 19.58 -3.51
N VAL A 43 -31.57 19.50 -3.09
CA VAL A 43 -30.81 20.68 -2.66
C VAL A 43 -29.98 21.15 -3.84
N ALA A 44 -30.31 22.33 -4.35
CA ALA A 44 -29.60 22.98 -5.42
C ALA A 44 -28.13 23.22 -5.01
N THR A 45 -27.21 22.42 -5.56
CA THR A 45 -25.78 22.66 -5.45
C THR A 45 -25.30 23.48 -6.65
N THR A 46 -24.73 24.64 -6.37
CA THR A 46 -23.88 25.42 -7.28
C THR A 46 -22.84 24.51 -7.97
N PRO A 47 -22.41 24.81 -9.22
CA PRO A 47 -21.51 23.94 -9.95
C PRO A 47 -20.17 23.80 -9.20
N GLU A 48 -19.83 22.57 -8.79
CA GLU A 48 -18.50 22.23 -8.27
C GLU A 48 -17.42 22.59 -9.31
N PRO A 49 -16.25 23.09 -8.88
CA PRO A 49 -15.11 23.22 -9.78
C PRO A 49 -14.70 21.83 -10.27
N GLU A 50 -14.68 21.67 -11.59
CA GLU A 50 -14.41 20.43 -12.30
C GLU A 50 -13.13 19.75 -11.77
N LYS A 51 -13.28 18.64 -11.03
CA LYS A 51 -12.16 17.81 -10.57
C LYS A 51 -11.42 17.25 -11.78
N ARG A 52 -10.35 17.94 -12.18
CA ARG A 52 -9.47 17.66 -13.33
C ARG A 52 -8.73 16.30 -13.29
N TYR A 53 -9.00 15.46 -12.30
CA TYR A 53 -8.40 14.14 -12.09
C TYR A 53 -9.34 12.97 -12.43
N SER A 54 -10.64 13.20 -12.64
CA SER A 54 -11.62 12.14 -12.90
C SER A 54 -11.33 11.41 -14.21
N ALA A 55 -10.99 12.14 -15.28
CA ALA A 55 -10.69 11.55 -16.56
C ALA A 55 -9.39 10.74 -16.54
N PHE A 56 -8.30 11.26 -15.95
CA PHE A 56 -7.01 10.57 -15.95
C PHE A 56 -7.03 9.28 -15.14
N ILE A 57 -7.57 9.32 -13.92
CA ILE A 57 -7.70 8.11 -13.08
C ILE A 57 -8.66 7.12 -13.75
N ALA A 58 -9.74 7.59 -14.39
CA ALA A 58 -10.61 6.72 -15.18
C ALA A 58 -9.87 6.07 -16.36
N TRP A 59 -9.01 6.79 -17.07
CA TRP A 59 -8.18 6.24 -18.15
C TRP A 59 -7.12 5.26 -17.64
N VAL A 60 -6.52 5.50 -16.47
CA VAL A 60 -5.59 4.55 -15.82
C VAL A 60 -6.33 3.28 -15.40
N MET A 61 -7.49 3.41 -14.76
CA MET A 61 -8.32 2.27 -14.36
C MET A 61 -8.85 1.49 -15.57
N LEU A 62 -9.22 2.18 -16.65
CA LEU A 62 -9.60 1.56 -17.92
C LEU A 62 -8.40 0.85 -18.56
N GLY A 63 -7.20 1.44 -18.51
CA GLY A 63 -5.96 0.82 -18.98
C GLY A 63 -5.63 -0.46 -18.21
N VAL A 64 -5.74 -0.43 -16.88
CA VAL A 64 -5.56 -1.63 -16.03
C VAL A 64 -6.62 -2.68 -16.34
N ALA A 65 -7.89 -2.29 -16.50
CA ALA A 65 -8.97 -3.22 -16.86
C ALA A 65 -8.72 -3.90 -18.21
N VAL A 66 -8.27 -3.16 -19.22
CA VAL A 66 -7.91 -3.71 -20.55
C VAL A 66 -6.70 -4.64 -20.45
N LEU A 67 -5.69 -4.28 -19.65
CA LEU A 67 -4.51 -5.11 -19.42
C LEU A 67 -4.87 -6.42 -18.71
N LEU A 68 -5.72 -6.38 -17.69
CA LEU A 68 -6.24 -7.57 -17.01
C LEU A 68 -7.08 -8.43 -17.96
N MET A 69 -7.89 -7.82 -18.84
CA MET A 69 -8.62 -8.56 -19.87
C MET A 69 -7.67 -9.26 -20.86
N LEU A 70 -6.55 -8.63 -21.25
CA LEU A 70 -5.54 -9.27 -22.09
C LEU A 70 -4.86 -10.44 -21.37
N VAL A 71 -4.47 -10.28 -20.10
CA VAL A 71 -3.91 -11.36 -19.28
C VAL A 71 -4.88 -12.54 -19.18
N ILE A 72 -6.16 -12.27 -18.87
CA ILE A 72 -7.20 -13.29 -18.80
C ILE A 72 -7.41 -13.96 -20.18
N TYR A 73 -7.37 -13.21 -21.28
CA TYR A 73 -7.48 -13.75 -22.63
C TYR A 73 -6.32 -14.73 -22.95
N PHE A 74 -5.08 -14.36 -22.63
CA PHE A 74 -3.92 -15.21 -22.87
C PHE A 74 -3.90 -16.45 -21.98
N LEU A 75 -4.24 -16.31 -20.69
CA LEU A 75 -4.39 -17.44 -19.77
C LEU A 75 -5.53 -18.37 -20.20
N SER A 76 -6.67 -17.82 -20.62
CA SER A 76 -7.80 -18.59 -21.16
C SER A 76 -7.42 -19.37 -22.42
N ARG A 77 -6.70 -18.73 -23.37
CA ARG A 77 -6.19 -19.40 -24.57
C ARG A 77 -5.18 -20.50 -24.25
N ALA A 78 -4.29 -20.29 -23.28
CA ALA A 78 -3.35 -21.30 -22.82
C ALA A 78 -4.08 -22.51 -22.20
N VAL A 79 -5.11 -22.26 -21.37
CA VAL A 79 -5.93 -23.31 -20.76
C VAL A 79 -6.74 -24.07 -21.83
N VAL A 80 -7.40 -23.39 -22.76
CA VAL A 80 -8.16 -24.03 -23.85
C VAL A 80 -7.25 -24.84 -24.78
N LEU A 81 -6.03 -24.38 -25.05
CA LEU A 81 -5.05 -25.13 -25.83
C LEU A 81 -4.59 -26.40 -25.09
N SER A 82 -4.33 -26.30 -23.78
CA SER A 82 -4.00 -27.46 -22.95
C SER A 82 -5.16 -28.47 -22.86
N ALA A 83 -6.41 -27.98 -22.83
CA ALA A 83 -7.61 -28.82 -22.83
C ALA A 83 -7.79 -29.54 -24.18
N ASN A 84 -7.54 -28.87 -25.31
CA ASN A 84 -7.61 -29.48 -26.63
C ASN A 84 -6.52 -30.53 -26.90
N ILE A 85 -5.44 -30.55 -26.12
CA ILE A 85 -4.35 -31.53 -26.26
C ILE A 85 -4.69 -32.88 -25.58
N LYS A 86 -5.80 -33.00 -24.85
CA LYS A 86 -6.21 -34.32 -24.31
C LYS A 86 -7.71 -34.50 -24.08
N ILE A 87 -8.55 -34.20 -25.07
CA ILE A 87 -9.92 -34.74 -25.11
C ILE A 87 -9.94 -35.91 -26.09
N ASN A 88 -9.45 -37.06 -25.61
CA ASN A 88 -9.94 -38.33 -26.13
C ASN A 88 -11.23 -38.68 -25.37
N ARG A 89 -12.23 -39.14 -26.11
CA ARG A 89 -13.62 -39.32 -25.69
C ARG A 89 -13.72 -40.22 -24.46
N ASN A 90 -14.11 -39.66 -23.29
CA ASN A 90 -14.93 -40.30 -22.23
C ASN A 90 -14.98 -39.55 -20.87
N ALA A 91 -14.65 -38.26 -20.79
CA ALA A 91 -14.93 -37.49 -19.57
C ALA A 91 -16.37 -36.95 -19.60
N GLY A 92 -17.26 -37.63 -18.89
CA GLY A 92 -18.65 -37.23 -18.68
C GLY A 92 -18.77 -35.83 -18.06
N GLY A 93 -19.93 -35.20 -18.26
CA GLY A 93 -20.25 -33.80 -17.96
C GLY A 93 -20.16 -33.35 -16.49
N ASN A 94 -19.41 -34.05 -15.63
CA ASN A 94 -19.14 -33.68 -14.25
C ASN A 94 -17.83 -32.88 -14.10
N VAL A 95 -16.82 -33.12 -14.95
CA VAL A 95 -15.54 -32.36 -14.88
C VAL A 95 -15.73 -30.89 -15.26
N ALA A 96 -16.56 -30.62 -16.27
CA ALA A 96 -16.94 -29.25 -16.63
C ALA A 96 -17.72 -28.54 -15.50
N LYS A 97 -18.49 -29.29 -14.69
CA LYS A 97 -19.21 -28.75 -13.53
C LYS A 97 -18.28 -28.50 -12.34
N ILE A 98 -17.27 -29.34 -12.15
CA ILE A 98 -16.26 -29.18 -11.08
C ILE A 98 -15.36 -27.97 -11.37
N ILE A 99 -14.96 -27.77 -12.63
CA ILE A 99 -14.17 -26.58 -13.03
C ILE A 99 -15.02 -25.31 -12.93
N ALA A 100 -16.29 -25.34 -13.33
CA ALA A 100 -17.22 -24.22 -13.16
C ALA A 100 -17.50 -23.90 -11.68
N PHE A 101 -17.57 -24.92 -10.82
CA PHE A 101 -17.74 -24.77 -9.37
C PHE A 101 -16.48 -24.23 -8.69
N ALA A 102 -15.29 -24.70 -9.07
CA ALA A 102 -14.02 -24.19 -8.55
C ALA A 102 -13.76 -22.73 -8.93
N LEU A 103 -14.18 -22.30 -10.13
CA LEU A 103 -14.17 -20.88 -10.55
C LEU A 103 -15.19 -20.02 -9.80
N LEU A 104 -16.29 -20.59 -9.32
CA LEU A 104 -17.28 -19.91 -8.46
C LEU A 104 -16.79 -19.79 -7.01
N VAL A 105 -15.98 -20.73 -6.52
CA VAL A 105 -15.41 -20.71 -5.17
C VAL A 105 -14.19 -19.78 -5.07
N TYR A 106 -13.51 -19.49 -6.18
CA TYR A 106 -12.40 -18.52 -6.23
C TYR A 106 -12.90 -17.07 -6.48
N SER A 107 -13.94 -16.65 -5.76
CA SER A 107 -14.26 -15.23 -5.61
C SER A 107 -13.55 -14.75 -4.35
N PRO A 108 -12.59 -13.80 -4.41
CA PRO A 108 -12.10 -13.20 -3.18
C PRO A 108 -13.31 -12.52 -2.54
N GLY A 109 -13.65 -12.94 -1.32
CA GLY A 109 -14.68 -12.28 -0.53
C GLY A 109 -14.32 -10.81 -0.40
N LEU A 110 -15.00 -9.96 -1.16
CA LEU A 110 -15.03 -8.52 -0.94
C LEU A 110 -15.76 -8.32 0.39
N PHE A 111 -15.00 -8.30 1.48
CA PHE A 111 -15.49 -7.82 2.76
C PHE A 111 -15.86 -6.35 2.59
N ALA A 112 -17.16 -6.07 2.54
CA ALA A 112 -17.66 -4.73 2.77
C ALA A 112 -17.37 -4.38 4.24
N GLN A 113 -16.50 -3.39 4.49
CA GLN A 113 -16.44 -2.74 5.79
C GLN A 113 -17.76 -1.99 5.99
N GLU A 114 -18.53 -2.41 6.98
CA GLU A 114 -19.68 -1.67 7.48
C GLU A 114 -19.16 -0.36 8.09
N ALA A 115 -19.34 0.75 7.38
CA ALA A 115 -19.14 2.08 7.93
C ALA A 115 -20.33 2.38 8.84
N THR A 116 -20.13 2.25 10.16
CA THR A 116 -21.06 2.83 11.14
C THR A 116 -21.31 4.29 10.79
N SER A 117 -22.59 4.65 10.64
CA SER A 117 -23.02 6.02 10.41
C SER A 117 -22.69 6.88 11.63
N ILE A 118 -21.53 7.53 11.58
CA ILE A 118 -21.21 8.66 12.45
C ILE A 118 -21.55 9.92 11.66
N ALA A 119 -22.26 10.85 12.29
CA ALA A 119 -22.61 12.15 11.74
C ALA A 119 -21.38 12.83 11.09
N PRO A 120 -21.55 13.62 10.01
CA PRO A 120 -20.44 14.09 9.20
C PRO A 120 -19.56 15.06 9.99
N THR A 121 -18.45 14.56 10.51
CA THR A 121 -17.28 15.39 10.83
C THR A 121 -16.63 15.80 9.52
N PRO A 122 -16.22 17.07 9.34
CA PRO A 122 -15.54 17.50 8.12
C PRO A 122 -14.26 16.69 7.97
N VAL A 123 -14.25 15.81 6.97
CA VAL A 123 -13.09 14.98 6.64
C VAL A 123 -12.02 15.95 6.11
N PRO A 124 -10.80 15.96 6.69
CA PRO A 124 -9.73 16.76 6.10
C PRO A 124 -9.52 16.30 4.67
N GLU A 125 -9.52 17.24 3.71
CA GLU A 125 -9.18 16.96 2.32
C GLU A 125 -7.77 16.34 2.28
N VAL A 126 -7.73 15.03 2.04
CA VAL A 126 -6.50 14.32 1.71
C VAL A 126 -5.94 15.02 0.45
N PRO A 127 -4.68 15.48 0.44
CA PRO A 127 -4.14 16.16 -0.72
C PRO A 127 -4.37 15.30 -1.97
N SER A 128 -5.10 15.87 -2.93
CA SER A 128 -5.59 15.23 -4.15
C SER A 128 -4.47 14.93 -5.18
N THR A 129 -3.22 14.99 -4.75
CA THR A 129 -2.04 14.84 -5.58
C THR A 129 -1.38 13.49 -5.27
N VAL A 130 -1.81 12.45 -5.99
CA VAL A 130 -0.97 11.27 -6.16
C VAL A 130 0.36 11.74 -6.77
N SER A 131 1.46 11.55 -6.03
CA SER A 131 2.76 12.03 -6.49
C SER A 131 3.10 11.40 -7.85
N ALA A 132 3.68 12.19 -8.76
CA ALA A 132 4.07 11.69 -10.08
C ALA A 132 4.96 10.45 -9.96
N TRP A 133 5.83 10.42 -8.96
CA TRP A 133 6.67 9.26 -8.60
C TRP A 133 5.87 8.00 -8.32
N LEU A 134 4.80 8.10 -7.51
CA LEU A 134 3.92 6.96 -7.21
C LEU A 134 3.25 6.44 -8.49
N ILE A 135 2.81 7.33 -9.38
CA ILE A 135 2.18 6.96 -10.66
C ILE A 135 3.17 6.23 -11.57
N TRP A 136 4.38 6.77 -11.75
CA TRP A 136 5.41 6.12 -12.55
C TRP A 136 5.87 4.79 -11.95
N SER A 137 5.95 4.69 -10.62
CA SER A 137 6.30 3.43 -9.95
C SER A 137 5.21 2.36 -10.12
N LEU A 138 3.93 2.73 -10.01
CA LEU A 138 2.82 1.81 -10.21
C LEU A 138 2.73 1.36 -11.68
N GLY A 139 2.93 2.29 -12.63
CA GLY A 139 3.02 1.97 -14.05
C GLY A 139 4.19 1.03 -14.39
N ALA A 140 5.36 1.24 -13.77
CA ALA A 140 6.52 0.39 -13.95
C ALA A 140 6.29 -1.03 -13.38
N ILE A 141 5.63 -1.14 -12.21
CA ILE A 141 5.26 -2.44 -11.63
C ILE A 141 4.28 -3.19 -12.54
N LEU A 142 3.24 -2.51 -13.03
CA LEU A 142 2.27 -3.10 -13.97
C LEU A 142 2.93 -3.57 -15.29
N LEU A 143 3.89 -2.81 -15.81
CA LEU A 143 4.63 -3.20 -17.01
C LEU A 143 5.54 -4.40 -16.74
N LEU A 144 6.21 -4.44 -15.58
CA LEU A 144 7.01 -5.59 -15.14
C LEU A 144 6.15 -6.85 -15.01
N GLU A 145 4.99 -6.75 -14.38
CA GLU A 145 4.03 -7.86 -14.27
C GLU A 145 3.59 -8.36 -15.64
N MET A 146 3.29 -7.46 -16.57
CA MET A 146 2.94 -7.83 -17.95
C MET A 146 4.10 -8.55 -18.66
N CYS A 147 5.34 -8.08 -18.52
CA CYS A 147 6.52 -8.75 -19.07
C CYS A 147 6.70 -10.16 -18.48
N ILE A 148 6.50 -10.32 -17.17
CA ILE A 148 6.58 -11.61 -16.48
C ILE A 148 5.50 -12.56 -16.98
N VAL A 149 4.24 -12.11 -17.10
CA VAL A 149 3.14 -12.92 -17.61
C VAL A 149 3.37 -13.34 -19.06
N LEU A 150 3.84 -12.43 -19.92
CA LEU A 150 4.17 -12.75 -21.32
C LEU A 150 5.36 -13.72 -21.42
N TYR A 151 6.37 -13.57 -20.55
CA TYR A 151 7.48 -14.51 -20.45
C TYR A 151 7.01 -15.91 -20.07
N PHE A 152 6.19 -16.04 -19.01
CA PHE A 152 5.65 -17.33 -18.58
C PHE A 152 4.71 -17.93 -19.61
N THR A 153 3.90 -17.10 -20.28
CA THR A 153 3.04 -17.54 -21.39
C THR A 153 3.90 -18.09 -22.54
N SER A 154 4.93 -17.36 -22.97
CA SER A 154 5.89 -17.80 -23.99
C SER A 154 6.59 -19.09 -23.59
N MET A 155 7.01 -19.21 -22.33
CA MET A 155 7.63 -20.41 -21.77
C MET A 155 6.68 -21.62 -21.83
N ILE A 156 5.41 -21.44 -21.44
CA ILE A 156 4.37 -22.48 -21.54
C ILE A 156 4.15 -22.87 -23.00
N PHE A 157 4.06 -21.91 -23.92
CA PHE A 157 3.95 -22.20 -25.36
C PHE A 157 5.20 -22.90 -25.92
N SER A 158 6.40 -22.63 -25.40
CA SER A 158 7.60 -23.38 -25.75
C SER A 158 7.56 -24.84 -25.30
N PHE A 159 6.91 -25.14 -24.17
CA PHE A 159 6.66 -26.53 -23.72
C PHE A 159 5.53 -27.23 -24.49
N LEU A 160 4.59 -26.46 -25.04
CA LEU A 160 3.47 -26.96 -25.84
C LEU A 160 3.79 -27.11 -27.33
N LYS A 161 4.93 -26.59 -27.82
CA LYS A 161 5.41 -26.93 -29.16
C LYS A 161 5.58 -28.45 -29.18
N PRO A 162 4.92 -29.15 -30.13
CA PRO A 162 5.13 -30.58 -30.25
C PRO A 162 6.63 -30.77 -30.46
N LEU A 163 7.25 -31.50 -29.54
CA LEU A 163 8.55 -32.10 -29.78
C LEU A 163 8.35 -32.90 -31.07
N ASP A 164 8.88 -32.38 -32.18
CA ASP A 164 8.97 -33.14 -33.41
C ASP A 164 9.53 -34.51 -33.03
N ALA A 165 8.76 -35.54 -33.37
CA ALA A 165 8.96 -36.92 -32.98
C ALA A 165 10.18 -37.57 -33.67
N THR A 166 11.26 -36.82 -33.84
CA THR A 166 12.48 -37.22 -34.55
C THR A 166 13.77 -36.83 -33.85
N VAL A 167 13.75 -36.08 -32.75
CA VAL A 167 14.98 -35.78 -31.99
C VAL A 167 15.10 -36.69 -30.78
N VAL A 168 15.78 -37.81 -31.06
CA VAL A 168 16.69 -38.51 -30.16
C VAL A 168 16.00 -39.37 -29.11
N ALA A 169 15.98 -40.67 -29.41
CA ALA A 169 16.23 -41.72 -28.43
C ALA A 169 17.48 -41.34 -27.61
N GLY A 170 17.28 -40.54 -26.57
CA GLY A 170 18.31 -40.13 -25.64
C GLY A 170 18.51 -41.22 -24.63
N GLU A 171 19.70 -41.81 -24.64
CA GLU A 171 20.14 -42.83 -23.70
C GLU A 171 19.72 -42.51 -22.26
N LYS A 172 19.24 -43.53 -21.54
CA LYS A 172 18.93 -43.47 -20.11
C LYS A 172 20.18 -43.06 -19.33
N LYS A 173 20.43 -41.76 -19.16
CA LYS A 173 21.47 -41.26 -18.25
C LYS A 173 21.08 -41.69 -16.84
N LYS A 174 21.85 -42.60 -16.24
CA LYS A 174 21.69 -43.01 -14.85
C LYS A 174 21.64 -41.75 -13.99
N SER A 175 20.54 -41.57 -13.26
CA SER A 175 20.36 -40.43 -12.37
C SER A 175 21.44 -40.45 -11.30
N GLY A 176 22.25 -39.39 -11.24
CA GLY A 176 23.30 -39.27 -10.23
C GLY A 176 22.72 -39.24 -8.82
N TRP A 177 23.51 -39.61 -7.81
CA TRP A 177 23.10 -39.62 -6.40
C TRP A 177 22.43 -38.29 -5.97
N LEU A 178 22.95 -37.15 -6.43
CA LEU A 178 22.36 -35.83 -6.19
C LEU A 178 20.92 -35.71 -6.72
N SER A 179 20.67 -36.16 -7.95
CA SER A 179 19.32 -36.09 -8.54
C SER A 179 18.34 -36.99 -7.77
N ASN A 180 18.76 -38.18 -7.33
CA ASN A 180 17.92 -39.06 -6.53
C ASN A 180 17.65 -38.49 -5.11
N PHE A 181 18.57 -37.68 -4.58
CA PHE A 181 18.40 -36.99 -3.30
C PHE A 181 17.38 -35.84 -3.36
N PHE A 182 17.41 -35.05 -4.45
CA PHE A 182 16.49 -33.92 -4.64
C PHE A 182 15.14 -34.31 -5.25
N TYR A 183 15.16 -35.19 -6.26
CA TYR A 183 13.99 -35.59 -7.03
C TYR A 183 14.19 -36.98 -7.65
N LYS A 184 13.77 -38.03 -6.92
CA LYS A 184 13.67 -39.38 -7.49
C LYS A 184 12.39 -39.46 -8.33
N LYS A 185 12.54 -39.50 -9.66
CA LYS A 185 11.42 -39.72 -10.58
C LYS A 185 11.05 -41.21 -10.58
N ASN A 186 9.77 -41.53 -10.39
CA ASN A 186 9.29 -42.90 -10.51
C ASN A 186 9.28 -43.34 -11.98
N SER A 187 9.79 -44.55 -12.23
CA SER A 187 9.58 -45.23 -13.51
C SER A 187 8.15 -45.78 -13.63
N GLU A 188 7.72 -46.19 -14.82
CA GLU A 188 6.39 -46.81 -15.00
C GLU A 188 6.23 -48.11 -14.17
N GLU A 189 7.31 -48.89 -14.05
CA GLU A 189 7.37 -50.06 -13.17
C GLU A 189 7.25 -49.67 -11.69
N ASP A 190 7.89 -48.57 -11.26
CA ASP A 190 7.74 -48.05 -9.90
C ASP A 190 6.32 -47.57 -9.63
N ILE A 191 5.69 -46.89 -10.58
CA ILE A 191 4.30 -46.42 -10.45
C ILE A 191 3.37 -47.62 -10.23
N ALA A 192 3.52 -48.69 -11.00
CA ALA A 192 2.71 -49.90 -10.84
C ALA A 192 2.99 -50.63 -9.52
N ARG A 193 4.24 -50.64 -9.05
CA ARG A 193 4.65 -51.29 -7.80
C ARG A 193 4.25 -50.52 -6.54
N LEU A 194 4.25 -49.19 -6.61
CA LEU A 194 3.98 -48.29 -5.47
C LEU A 194 2.52 -47.82 -5.42
N ASP A 195 1.69 -48.21 -6.39
CA ASP A 195 0.25 -47.92 -6.40
C ASP A 195 -0.44 -48.59 -5.20
N LEU A 196 -1.09 -47.79 -4.36
CA LEU A 196 -1.85 -48.26 -3.20
C LEU A 196 -3.15 -48.99 -3.58
N GLY A 197 -3.51 -49.03 -4.86
CA GLY A 197 -4.61 -49.83 -5.40
C GLY A 197 -5.99 -49.18 -5.25
N HIS A 198 -6.08 -48.05 -4.55
CA HIS A 198 -7.29 -47.23 -4.47
C HIS A 198 -7.26 -46.13 -5.53
N ASN A 199 -8.42 -45.90 -6.15
CA ASN A 199 -8.60 -44.86 -7.15
C ASN A 199 -9.74 -43.94 -6.71
N TYR A 200 -9.40 -42.67 -6.49
CA TYR A 200 -10.32 -41.62 -6.09
C TYR A 200 -10.51 -40.66 -7.26
N ASP A 201 -11.62 -40.79 -7.99
CA ASP A 201 -11.95 -39.90 -9.12
C ASP A 201 -10.82 -39.79 -10.18
N GLY A 202 -10.19 -40.92 -10.50
CA GLY A 202 -9.07 -40.98 -11.44
C GLY A 202 -7.70 -40.66 -10.83
N ILE A 203 -7.64 -40.22 -9.57
CA ILE A 203 -6.40 -39.96 -8.83
C ILE A 203 -5.98 -41.23 -8.09
N LYS A 204 -4.70 -41.59 -8.22
CA LYS A 204 -4.07 -42.70 -7.53
C LYS A 204 -2.95 -42.17 -6.66
N GLU A 205 -2.77 -42.81 -5.51
CA GLU A 205 -1.75 -42.46 -4.54
C GLU A 205 -0.59 -43.45 -4.62
N LEU A 206 0.63 -42.92 -4.60
CA LEU A 206 1.85 -43.72 -4.63
C LEU A 206 2.50 -43.71 -3.25
N ASP A 207 2.90 -44.88 -2.77
CA ASP A 207 3.66 -45.03 -1.54
C ASP A 207 5.14 -44.66 -1.74
N ASN A 208 5.39 -43.38 -1.98
CA ASN A 208 6.74 -42.85 -2.21
C ASN A 208 7.43 -42.50 -0.90
N ASP A 209 8.72 -42.86 -0.82
CA ASP A 209 9.60 -42.30 0.19
C ASP A 209 9.68 -40.77 0.07
N VAL A 210 9.54 -40.08 1.21
CA VAL A 210 9.73 -38.62 1.25
C VAL A 210 11.14 -38.22 0.77
N PRO A 211 11.26 -37.14 -0.03
CA PRO A 211 12.55 -36.70 -0.55
C PRO A 211 13.60 -36.48 0.55
N GLY A 212 14.86 -36.82 0.28
CA GLY A 212 15.94 -36.76 1.26
C GLY A 212 16.15 -35.35 1.82
N TRP A 213 16.10 -34.33 0.95
CA TRP A 213 16.21 -32.93 1.34
C TRP A 213 15.07 -32.50 2.29
N TRP A 214 13.86 -33.02 2.09
CA TRP A 214 12.70 -32.67 2.92
C TRP A 214 12.86 -33.25 4.33
N LYS A 215 13.29 -34.50 4.44
CA LYS A 215 13.62 -35.11 5.74
C LYS A 215 14.71 -34.34 6.48
N ILE A 216 15.77 -33.96 5.77
CA ILE A 216 16.86 -33.17 6.38
C ILE A 216 16.37 -31.80 6.82
N GLY A 217 15.56 -31.11 6.01
CA GLY A 217 14.95 -29.84 6.39
C GLY A 217 14.07 -29.96 7.64
N PHE A 218 13.28 -31.03 7.72
CA PHE A 218 12.45 -31.33 8.88
C PHE A 218 13.29 -31.59 10.15
N TYR A 219 14.33 -32.42 10.08
CA TYR A 219 15.20 -32.66 11.24
C TYR A 219 16.05 -31.45 11.61
N ALA A 220 16.51 -30.67 10.63
CA ALA A 220 17.26 -29.44 10.88
C ALA A 220 16.41 -28.41 11.63
N SER A 221 15.13 -28.26 11.28
CA SER A 221 14.24 -27.34 11.99
C SER A 221 14.01 -27.77 13.44
N MET A 222 13.93 -29.08 13.72
CA MET A 222 13.88 -29.60 15.09
C MET A 222 15.14 -29.26 15.88
N VAL A 223 16.32 -29.42 15.29
CA VAL A 223 17.60 -29.06 15.93
C VAL A 223 17.66 -27.56 16.21
N VAL A 224 17.29 -26.73 15.24
CA VAL A 224 17.23 -25.26 15.42
C VAL A 224 16.27 -24.89 16.55
N ALA A 225 15.10 -25.53 16.63
CA ALA A 225 14.14 -25.27 17.70
C ALA A 225 14.70 -25.62 19.09
N VAL A 226 15.36 -26.77 19.22
CA VAL A 226 16.01 -27.18 20.49
C VAL A 226 17.13 -26.20 20.87
N VAL A 227 17.99 -25.82 19.91
CA VAL A 227 19.06 -24.84 20.16
C VAL A 227 18.47 -23.48 20.55
N TYR A 228 17.44 -23.01 19.85
CA TYR A 228 16.78 -21.73 20.14
C TYR A 228 16.17 -21.72 21.54
N LEU A 229 15.47 -22.79 21.91
CA LEU A 229 14.88 -22.95 23.24
C LEU A 229 15.98 -22.95 24.30
N TYR A 230 17.07 -23.67 24.08
CA TYR A 230 18.20 -23.67 25.00
C TYR A 230 18.84 -22.29 25.12
N VAL A 231 19.17 -21.62 24.00
CA VAL A 231 19.86 -20.32 24.00
C VAL A 231 19.04 -19.22 24.69
N TYR A 232 17.76 -19.10 24.36
CA TYR A 232 16.93 -17.96 24.81
C TYR A 232 16.13 -18.24 26.09
N HIS A 233 15.71 -19.48 26.35
CA HIS A 233 14.76 -19.77 27.43
C HIS A 233 15.35 -20.60 28.59
N ILE A 234 16.35 -21.45 28.34
CA ILE A 234 16.97 -22.28 29.40
C ILE A 234 18.32 -21.74 29.84
N GLY A 235 19.23 -21.56 28.88
CA GLY A 235 20.62 -21.16 29.09
C GLY A 235 20.81 -19.66 29.25
N ASN A 236 19.79 -18.84 28.97
CA ASN A 236 19.84 -17.37 29.07
C ASN A 236 21.12 -16.77 28.44
N LEU A 237 21.55 -17.33 27.31
CA LEU A 237 22.81 -16.95 26.65
C LEU A 237 22.67 -15.67 25.82
N MET A 238 21.43 -15.33 25.43
CA MET A 238 21.08 -14.15 24.66
C MET A 238 19.86 -13.47 25.30
N PRO A 239 19.77 -12.13 25.24
CA PRO A 239 18.66 -11.40 25.84
C PRO A 239 17.35 -11.70 25.10
N LEU A 240 16.26 -11.78 25.87
CA LEU A 240 14.91 -11.78 25.32
C LEU A 240 14.51 -10.37 24.86
N GLN A 241 13.46 -10.27 24.06
CA GLN A 241 13.00 -9.01 23.45
C GLN A 241 12.87 -7.84 24.43
N GLN A 242 12.35 -8.09 25.65
CA GLN A 242 12.17 -7.03 26.66
C GLN A 242 13.50 -6.53 27.24
N GLU A 243 14.47 -7.43 27.38
CA GLU A 243 15.80 -7.08 27.87
C GLU A 243 16.62 -6.39 26.77
N GLU A 244 16.53 -6.87 25.54
CA GLU A 244 17.12 -6.21 24.37
C GLU A 244 16.59 -4.78 24.21
N LEU A 245 15.28 -4.57 24.41
CA LEU A 245 14.69 -3.24 24.40
C LEU A 245 15.29 -2.34 25.50
N LYS A 246 15.44 -2.85 26.73
CA LYS A 246 16.06 -2.08 27.83
C LYS A 246 17.50 -1.72 27.52
N ILE A 247 18.27 -2.65 26.97
CA ILE A 247 19.65 -2.40 26.52
C ILE A 247 19.68 -1.33 25.43
N ALA A 248 18.79 -1.43 24.44
CA ALA A 248 18.68 -0.46 23.35
C ALA A 248 18.31 0.94 23.86
N LEU A 249 17.36 1.05 24.78
CA LEU A 249 16.96 2.31 25.40
C LEU A 249 18.09 2.92 26.24
N SER A 250 18.78 2.14 27.07
CA SER A 250 19.94 2.62 27.83
C SER A 250 21.06 3.13 26.92
N ASN A 251 21.32 2.43 25.82
CA ASN A 251 22.27 2.87 24.79
C ASN A 251 21.80 4.15 24.07
N ALA A 252 20.50 4.31 23.85
CA ALA A 252 19.94 5.52 23.26
C ALA A 252 20.02 6.72 24.22
N GLU A 253 19.73 6.50 25.51
CA GLU A 253 19.84 7.50 26.57
C GLU A 253 21.27 8.01 26.73
N SER A 254 22.26 7.11 26.75
CA SER A 254 23.67 7.51 26.86
C SER A 254 24.12 8.34 25.67
N LYS A 255 23.69 7.99 24.44
CA LYS A 255 23.94 8.78 23.23
C LYS A 255 23.23 10.14 23.27
N LYS A 256 21.96 10.18 23.67
CA LYS A 256 21.22 11.44 23.86
C LYS A 256 21.90 12.34 24.87
N ALA A 257 22.32 11.78 26.02
CA ALA A 257 23.02 12.51 27.06
C ALA A 257 24.39 13.03 26.60
N ALA A 258 25.14 12.25 25.80
CA ALA A 258 26.40 12.70 25.22
C ALA A 258 26.19 13.90 24.29
N ILE A 259 25.17 13.87 23.43
CA ILE A 259 24.81 14.99 22.56
C ILE A 259 24.39 16.20 23.40
N LEU A 260 23.58 16.00 24.45
CA LEU A 260 23.09 17.08 25.32
C LEU A 260 24.21 17.76 26.15
N LYS A 261 25.32 17.06 26.41
CA LYS A 261 26.49 17.62 27.13
C LYS A 261 27.36 18.55 26.29
N ASP A 262 27.24 18.53 24.96
CA ASP A 262 27.92 19.50 24.13
C ASP A 262 27.41 20.91 24.47
N GLU A 263 28.31 21.87 24.71
CA GLU A 263 27.99 23.22 25.23
C GLU A 263 26.93 23.95 24.40
N LYS A 264 26.83 23.64 23.11
CA LYS A 264 25.77 24.14 22.22
C LYS A 264 24.35 23.79 22.69
N ASN A 265 24.19 22.72 23.45
CA ASN A 265 22.91 22.29 24.04
C ASN A 265 22.67 22.84 25.46
N SER A 266 23.53 23.73 25.97
CA SER A 266 23.28 24.46 27.23
C SER A 266 22.30 25.63 27.09
N ILE A 267 21.70 25.83 25.91
CA ILE A 267 20.69 26.86 25.67
C ILE A 267 19.39 26.47 26.37
N ASP A 268 18.78 27.41 27.05
CA ASP A 268 17.48 27.26 27.71
C ASP A 268 16.57 28.47 27.42
N GLU A 269 15.33 28.42 27.93
CA GLU A 269 14.33 29.45 27.76
C GLU A 269 14.77 30.83 28.28
N ASN A 270 15.79 30.90 29.13
CA ASN A 270 16.28 32.15 29.70
C ASN A 270 17.51 32.69 28.98
N THR A 271 18.28 31.83 28.34
CA THR A 271 19.58 32.12 27.70
C THR A 271 19.51 32.21 26.19
N VAL A 272 18.45 31.68 25.55
CA VAL A 272 18.29 31.72 24.09
C VAL A 272 18.28 33.16 23.55
N THR A 273 19.04 33.35 22.48
CA THR A 273 19.09 34.58 21.68
C THR A 273 18.84 34.25 20.21
N MET A 274 18.56 35.26 19.39
CA MET A 274 18.46 35.07 17.94
C MET A 274 19.77 34.51 17.38
N LEU A 275 19.67 33.41 16.64
CA LEU A 275 20.80 32.77 15.97
C LEU A 275 21.04 33.35 14.57
N GLY A 276 22.20 33.04 13.99
CA GLY A 276 22.60 33.52 12.66
C GLY A 276 21.88 32.84 11.50
N ALA A 277 22.11 33.34 10.28
CA ALA A 277 21.41 32.86 9.07
C ALA A 277 21.57 31.36 8.79
N ALA A 278 22.73 30.78 9.08
CA ALA A 278 22.97 29.34 8.91
C ALA A 278 22.10 28.49 9.86
N ASP A 279 21.96 28.92 11.11
CA ASP A 279 21.12 28.27 12.12
C ASP A 279 19.63 28.44 11.84
N ILE A 280 19.23 29.60 11.31
CA ILE A 280 17.87 29.86 10.83
C ILE A 280 17.51 28.93 9.66
N ALA A 281 18.45 28.70 8.72
CA ALA A 281 18.24 27.76 7.63
C ALA A 281 18.07 26.31 8.13
N ALA A 282 18.89 25.88 9.09
CA ALA A 282 18.72 24.58 9.75
C ALA A 282 17.38 24.48 10.51
N GLY A 283 16.95 25.56 11.16
CA GLY A 283 15.64 25.69 11.80
C GLY A 283 14.48 25.52 10.82
N LYS A 284 14.59 26.12 9.63
CA LYS A 284 13.61 25.95 8.54
C LYS A 284 13.48 24.50 8.10
N GLU A 285 14.60 23.82 7.90
CA GLU A 285 14.60 22.40 7.50
C GLU A 285 13.88 21.53 8.52
N MET A 286 14.07 21.78 9.82
CA MET A 286 13.35 21.06 10.88
C MET A 286 11.87 21.45 10.96
N PHE A 287 11.55 22.72 10.75
CA PHE A 287 10.18 23.22 10.77
C PHE A 287 9.29 22.57 9.70
N ILE A 288 9.83 22.35 8.48
CA ILE A 288 9.09 21.76 7.35
C ILE A 288 9.07 20.23 7.34
N LYS A 289 9.70 19.55 8.30
CA LYS A 289 9.68 18.08 8.35
C LYS A 289 8.25 17.54 8.43
N PRO A 290 7.94 16.42 7.76
CA PRO A 290 6.64 15.78 7.88
C PRO A 290 6.30 15.47 9.34
N GLY A 291 5.12 15.91 9.80
CA GLY A 291 4.67 15.72 11.17
C GLY A 291 5.31 16.68 12.19
N ALA A 292 6.07 17.68 11.74
CA ALA A 292 6.62 18.74 12.57
C ALA A 292 5.72 20.01 12.52
N CYS A 293 6.33 21.20 12.56
CA CYS A 293 5.65 22.47 12.76
C CYS A 293 4.79 22.90 11.55
N ALA A 294 5.30 22.72 10.32
CA ALA A 294 4.62 23.14 9.10
C ALA A 294 3.28 22.42 8.85
N THR A 295 3.11 21.21 9.39
CA THR A 295 1.86 20.46 9.28
C THR A 295 0.68 21.19 9.92
N CYS A 296 0.92 22.02 10.93
CA CYS A 296 -0.12 22.83 11.58
C CYS A 296 -0.02 24.31 11.23
N HIS A 297 1.18 24.85 11.06
CA HIS A 297 1.43 26.28 10.86
C HIS A 297 1.65 26.70 9.40
N GLY A 298 1.61 25.76 8.45
CA GLY A 298 1.99 26.02 7.05
C GLY A 298 3.51 26.12 6.88
N GLU A 299 4.02 25.82 5.69
CA GLU A 299 5.47 25.84 5.40
C GLU A 299 6.10 27.24 5.50
N ASP A 300 5.30 28.26 5.27
CA ASP A 300 5.65 29.68 5.38
C ASP A 300 5.28 30.29 6.74
N GLY A 301 4.78 29.48 7.68
CA GLY A 301 4.29 29.93 8.98
C GLY A 301 3.01 30.76 8.91
N SER A 302 2.30 30.78 7.78
CA SER A 302 1.08 31.56 7.58
C SER A 302 -0.11 31.14 8.44
N GLY A 303 -0.02 29.97 9.08
CA GLY A 303 -1.15 29.32 9.73
C GLY A 303 -2.14 28.71 8.73
N THR A 304 -1.79 28.64 7.44
CA THR A 304 -2.63 28.09 6.36
C THR A 304 -1.98 26.83 5.81
N VAL A 305 -2.76 25.75 5.73
CA VAL A 305 -2.30 24.44 5.24
C VAL A 305 -3.23 24.02 4.10
N ASN A 306 -2.67 23.70 2.93
CA ASN A 306 -3.41 23.35 1.72
C ASN A 306 -4.45 24.41 1.27
N GLY A 307 -4.16 25.69 1.53
CA GLY A 307 -5.03 26.80 1.15
C GLY A 307 -6.22 27.05 2.09
N ASN A 308 -6.34 26.27 3.18
CA ASN A 308 -7.34 26.43 4.23
C ASN A 308 -6.68 26.85 5.55
N PRO A 309 -7.40 27.52 6.47
CA PRO A 309 -6.89 27.79 7.82
C PRO A 309 -6.44 26.50 8.50
N GLY A 310 -5.15 26.41 8.80
CA GLY A 310 -4.52 25.30 9.52
C GLY A 310 -4.87 25.31 11.01
N ILE A 311 -4.42 24.27 11.70
CA ILE A 311 -4.65 24.12 13.16
C ILE A 311 -3.85 25.17 13.93
N GLY A 312 -2.60 25.42 13.52
CA GLY A 312 -1.72 26.38 14.18
C GLY A 312 -2.10 27.84 13.91
N PRO A 313 -1.73 28.77 14.79
CA PRO A 313 -1.81 30.20 14.52
C PRO A 313 -0.85 30.65 13.42
N ASN A 314 -1.11 31.84 12.86
CA ASN A 314 -0.19 32.56 12.01
C ASN A 314 1.05 32.99 12.82
N LEU A 315 2.23 32.54 12.39
CA LEU A 315 3.52 32.86 13.00
C LEU A 315 4.24 34.01 12.27
N ALA A 316 3.72 34.44 11.11
CA ALA A 316 4.31 35.50 10.30
C ALA A 316 3.90 36.92 10.73
N ASP A 317 2.87 37.07 11.57
CA ASP A 317 2.39 38.39 11.98
C ASP A 317 2.96 38.86 13.34
N LYS A 318 2.45 39.99 13.83
CA LYS A 318 2.86 40.59 15.11
C LYS A 318 1.98 40.20 16.30
N TYR A 319 1.00 39.31 16.10
CA TYR A 319 0.01 38.94 17.11
C TYR A 319 0.34 37.57 17.68
N TRP A 320 0.42 37.50 19.01
CA TRP A 320 0.84 36.28 19.71
C TRP A 320 -0.14 35.92 20.81
N LEU A 321 -0.48 34.64 20.90
CA LEU A 321 -1.28 34.08 22.00
C LEU A 321 -0.47 33.90 23.28
N HIS A 322 0.85 33.73 23.14
CA HIS A 322 1.75 33.31 24.23
C HIS A 322 3.03 34.15 24.27
N LYS A 323 2.94 35.45 23.93
CA LYS A 323 4.07 36.38 23.74
C LYS A 323 5.00 35.97 22.58
N GLY A 324 5.66 36.96 21.97
CA GLY A 324 6.40 36.80 20.70
C GLY A 324 7.91 37.02 20.80
N GLY A 325 8.47 37.03 22.01
CA GLY A 325 9.91 37.11 22.22
C GLY A 325 10.59 35.78 21.87
N ILE A 326 11.90 35.81 21.54
CA ILE A 326 12.64 34.59 21.19
C ILE A 326 12.61 33.55 22.33
N LYS A 327 12.64 34.02 23.57
CA LYS A 327 12.52 33.21 24.80
C LYS A 327 11.14 32.56 24.92
N ASP A 328 10.08 33.30 24.63
CA ASP A 328 8.70 32.80 24.70
C ASP A 328 8.41 31.78 23.60
N ILE A 329 8.93 32.01 22.38
CA ILE A 329 8.83 31.08 21.26
C ILE A 329 9.59 29.79 21.59
N PHE A 330 10.81 29.90 22.11
CA PHE A 330 11.60 28.74 22.55
C PHE A 330 10.87 27.94 23.63
N TYR A 331 10.32 28.62 24.63
CA TYR A 331 9.53 27.99 25.70
C TYR A 331 8.32 27.24 25.12
N SER A 332 7.57 27.88 24.23
CA SER A 332 6.40 27.29 23.58
C SER A 332 6.74 26.05 22.76
N ILE A 333 7.89 26.02 22.09
CA ILE A 333 8.36 24.83 21.36
C ILE A 333 8.82 23.74 22.35
N LYS A 334 9.61 24.10 23.37
CA LYS A 334 10.17 23.13 24.32
C LYS A 334 9.09 22.41 25.13
N PHE A 335 8.14 23.17 25.68
CA PHE A 335 7.13 22.64 26.61
C PHE A 335 5.76 22.41 25.98
N GLY A 336 5.49 23.02 24.83
CA GLY A 336 4.19 22.88 24.15
C GLY A 336 3.05 23.57 24.90
N TRP A 337 1.86 23.46 24.30
CA TRP A 337 0.56 23.86 24.83
C TRP A 337 -0.41 22.72 24.52
N VAL A 338 -0.32 21.64 25.29
CA VAL A 338 -0.96 20.35 24.99
C VAL A 338 -2.48 20.47 24.93
N GLU A 339 -3.05 21.27 25.83
CA GLU A 339 -4.47 21.59 25.86
C GLU A 339 -4.96 22.36 24.63
N LYS A 340 -4.04 22.96 23.86
CA LYS A 340 -4.31 23.65 22.59
C LYS A 340 -3.80 22.88 21.36
N GLY A 341 -3.37 21.63 21.54
CA GLY A 341 -2.94 20.74 20.46
C GLY A 341 -1.46 20.84 20.06
N MET A 342 -0.64 21.66 20.74
CA MET A 342 0.80 21.73 20.49
C MET A 342 1.56 20.86 21.49
N LYS A 343 2.13 19.73 21.04
CA LYS A 343 2.91 18.83 21.91
C LYS A 343 4.25 19.48 22.35
N PRO A 344 4.84 19.06 23.49
CA PRO A 344 6.22 19.41 23.83
C PRO A 344 7.21 18.77 22.83
N TRP A 345 8.24 19.52 22.44
CA TRP A 345 9.27 19.04 21.51
C TRP A 345 10.63 18.74 22.17
N LYS A 346 10.75 18.93 23.49
CA LYS A 346 11.99 18.69 24.25
C LYS A 346 12.55 17.25 24.16
N ASP A 347 11.69 16.27 23.85
CA ASP A 347 12.08 14.86 23.76
C ASP A 347 12.49 14.47 22.32
N ASP A 348 12.13 15.30 21.34
CA ASP A 348 12.39 15.12 19.91
C ASP A 348 13.60 15.94 19.43
N TYR A 349 13.79 17.15 19.97
CA TYR A 349 14.82 18.10 19.55
C TYR A 349 15.73 18.49 20.72
N SER A 350 17.03 18.65 20.43
CA SER A 350 17.99 19.21 21.38
C SER A 350 17.72 20.69 21.62
N PRO A 351 18.21 21.28 22.72
CA PRO A 351 18.00 22.71 22.98
C PRO A 351 18.56 23.62 21.88
N MET A 352 19.72 23.28 21.29
CA MET A 352 20.22 23.99 20.10
C MET A 352 19.24 23.92 18.92
N GLN A 353 18.67 22.75 18.66
CA GLN A 353 17.70 22.57 17.57
C GLN A 353 16.42 23.36 17.81
N ILE A 354 15.96 23.42 19.06
CA ILE A 354 14.81 24.27 19.44
C ILE A 354 15.14 25.75 19.24
N ALA A 355 16.35 26.20 19.58
CA ALA A 355 16.80 27.57 19.34
C ALA A 355 16.87 27.91 17.84
N GLN A 356 17.30 26.97 17.00
CA GLN A 356 17.28 27.09 15.54
C GLN A 356 15.85 27.25 15.00
N ILE A 357 14.92 26.39 15.43
CA ILE A 357 13.50 26.48 15.04
C ILE A 357 12.89 27.80 15.54
N ALA A 358 13.15 28.19 16.79
CA ALA A 358 12.64 29.43 17.37
C ALA A 358 13.16 30.67 16.62
N SER A 359 14.44 30.67 16.24
CA SER A 359 15.04 31.75 15.43
C SER A 359 14.43 31.81 14.03
N PHE A 360 14.15 30.65 13.41
CA PHE A 360 13.42 30.60 12.15
C PHE A 360 12.01 31.17 12.28
N VAL A 361 11.24 30.74 13.26
CA VAL A 361 9.89 31.25 13.53
C VAL A 361 9.90 32.76 13.74
N LYS A 362 10.84 33.28 14.55
CA LYS A 362 10.98 34.73 14.76
C LYS A 362 11.35 35.46 13.48
N SER A 363 12.15 34.85 12.59
CA SER A 363 12.51 35.43 11.29
C SER A 363 11.34 35.51 10.29
N LEU A 364 10.25 34.77 10.52
CA LEU A 364 9.04 34.84 9.69
C LEU A 364 8.20 36.08 10.00
N GLN A 365 8.41 36.73 11.15
CA GLN A 365 7.65 37.91 11.55
C GLN A 365 7.84 39.06 10.53
N GLY A 366 6.74 39.56 9.98
CA GLY A 366 6.75 40.58 8.93
C GLY A 366 6.88 40.01 7.51
N SER A 367 6.98 38.68 7.34
CA SER A 367 6.78 38.07 6.03
C SER A 367 5.30 38.22 5.62
N ASN A 368 5.05 38.38 4.32
CA ASN A 368 3.70 38.55 3.78
C ASN A 368 3.30 37.30 2.98
N PRO A 369 2.88 36.21 3.66
CA PRO A 369 2.43 35.01 2.97
C PRO A 369 1.15 35.30 2.16
N ALA A 370 0.91 34.52 1.11
CA ALA A 370 -0.15 34.84 0.14
C ALA A 370 -1.58 34.70 0.71
N LYS A 371 -1.77 33.82 1.69
CA LYS A 371 -3.06 33.55 2.35
C LYS A 371 -2.86 33.33 3.85
N PRO A 372 -2.51 34.36 4.63
CA PRO A 372 -2.34 34.21 6.07
C PRO A 372 -3.67 33.89 6.73
N LYS A 373 -3.64 33.04 7.75
CA LYS A 373 -4.75 32.89 8.68
C LYS A 373 -4.95 34.21 9.44
N GLU A 374 -6.18 34.43 9.92
CA GLU A 374 -6.51 35.61 10.70
C GLU A 374 -5.60 35.77 11.92
N LYS A 375 -5.32 37.03 12.29
CA LYS A 375 -4.47 37.39 13.43
C LYS A 375 -5.07 36.84 14.72
N GLN A 376 -4.25 36.19 15.55
CA GLN A 376 -4.70 35.60 16.82
C GLN A 376 -3.85 36.08 17.99
N GLY A 377 -4.51 36.49 19.08
CA GLY A 377 -3.85 36.98 20.28
C GLY A 377 -3.62 38.48 20.29
N GLU A 378 -2.65 38.91 21.08
CA GLU A 378 -2.37 40.32 21.35
C GLU A 378 -1.17 40.79 20.52
N LEU A 379 -1.18 42.07 20.14
CA LEU A 379 -0.03 42.68 19.49
C LEU A 379 1.16 42.61 20.44
N TRP A 380 2.21 41.92 20.02
CA TRP A 380 3.46 41.83 20.76
C TRP A 380 4.44 42.87 20.25
N GLU A 381 4.83 43.79 21.13
CA GLU A 381 5.92 44.73 20.90
C GLU A 381 7.13 44.26 21.70
N ASP A 382 8.28 44.12 21.04
CA ASP A 382 9.50 43.69 21.72
C ASP A 382 9.94 44.80 22.69
N PRO A 383 10.07 44.54 24.00
CA PRO A 383 10.54 45.54 24.96
C PRO A 383 11.91 46.13 24.58
N ALA A 384 12.71 45.45 23.77
CA ALA A 384 14.01 45.93 23.28
C ALA A 384 13.90 46.93 22.11
N GLU A 385 12.77 46.97 21.38
CA GLU A 385 12.56 47.90 20.26
C GLU A 385 11.99 49.27 20.70
N GLY A 386 11.53 49.39 21.96
CA GLY A 386 10.89 50.60 22.50
C GLY A 386 11.81 51.76 22.90
N VAL A 387 13.13 51.70 22.65
CA VAL A 387 14.10 52.74 23.09
C VAL A 387 14.46 53.75 21.99
N THR A 388 13.91 53.65 20.78
CA THR A 388 14.16 54.61 19.70
C THR A 388 12.88 55.19 19.13
N THR A 389 12.19 56.04 19.89
CA THR A 389 11.53 57.28 19.42
C THR A 389 10.67 57.89 20.54
N SER A 390 11.30 58.57 21.50
CA SER A 390 10.65 59.69 22.19
C SER A 390 11.70 60.73 22.55
N ASN A 391 11.75 61.79 21.74
CA ASN A 391 12.10 63.17 22.09
C ASN A 391 12.33 63.97 20.80
N ALA A 392 11.24 64.44 20.21
CA ALA A 392 11.24 65.68 19.46
C ALA A 392 10.01 66.47 19.93
N ASP A 393 10.30 67.35 20.86
CA ASP A 393 9.41 68.20 21.63
C ASP A 393 8.62 69.17 20.74
N SER A 394 7.38 69.42 21.15
CA SER A 394 6.48 70.41 20.59
C SER A 394 6.77 71.80 21.17
N SER A 395 7.32 72.70 20.36
CA SER A 395 7.07 74.16 20.44
C SER A 395 7.57 74.75 19.11
N VAL A 396 6.81 75.58 18.40
CA VAL A 396 6.60 77.00 18.71
C VAL A 396 5.35 77.47 17.97
N ALA A 397 4.49 78.17 18.72
CA ALA A 397 3.48 79.07 18.21
C ALA A 397 4.11 80.38 17.72
N LYS A 398 3.72 80.84 16.53
CA LYS A 398 3.31 82.23 16.30
C LYS A 398 2.63 82.39 14.94
#